data_AF-A0AAW3FIY5-F1
#
_entry.id   AF-A0AAW3FIY5-F1
#
_cell.length_a   1.000
_cell.length_b   1.000
_cell.length_c   1.000
_cell.angle_alpha   90.00
_cell.angle_beta   90.00
_cell.angle_gamma   90.00
#
_symmetry.space_group_name_H-M   'P 1'
#
loop_
_entity.id
_entity.type
_entity.pdbx_description
1 polymer ?
#
loop_
_entity_poly.entity_id
_entity_poly.type
_entity_poly.pdbx_seq_one_letter_code
_entity_poly.pdbx_strand_id
1 'polypeptide(L)'
;MRNLAVYASELVPNTGQQLTLFTDPQRQIKAERLNGVIDEIHRRFGFLSYKAWLRITCLASFLTANVGLNQIIAWSTPVLMFLYPLAMALIFLSILSPLFHKSSVVYVWVVVFTVVPAVFDMVAAFPAVVSQSTFGQAMAHAQSFLPLASSGMDWLVPALVGAVFGTAHYLLLQRAKTSTGMEVPMKR
;
A
#
# COMPACT_ATOMS: atom_id res chain seq x y z
N MET A 1 -6.63 58.12 30.53
CA MET A 1 -5.98 57.15 29.63
C MET A 1 -5.57 55.82 30.28
N ARG A 2 -5.51 55.66 31.61
CA ARG A 2 -5.11 54.39 32.26
C ARG A 2 -6.27 53.41 32.52
N ASN A 3 -7.53 53.88 32.46
CA ASN A 3 -8.70 53.09 32.83
C ASN A 3 -9.48 52.50 31.64
N LEU A 4 -9.19 52.91 30.40
CA LEU A 4 -9.87 52.38 29.20
C LEU A 4 -9.31 51.02 28.75
N ALA A 5 -8.03 50.77 28.99
CA ALA A 5 -7.38 49.51 28.61
C ALA A 5 -7.88 48.31 29.45
N VAL A 6 -8.25 48.54 30.71
CA VAL A 6 -8.72 47.48 31.63
C VAL A 6 -10.15 47.04 31.29
N TYR A 7 -11.02 47.96 30.86
CA TYR A 7 -12.38 47.60 30.44
C TYR A 7 -12.44 46.90 29.08
N ALA A 8 -11.50 47.21 28.17
CA ALA A 8 -11.41 46.51 26.89
C ALA A 8 -10.93 45.05 27.04
N SER A 9 -10.14 44.74 28.07
CA SER A 9 -9.66 43.37 28.33
C SER A 9 -10.71 42.45 28.96
N GLU A 10 -11.73 42.99 29.62
CA GLU A 10 -12.77 42.18 30.28
C GLU A 10 -13.95 41.81 29.38
N LEU A 11 -14.16 42.52 28.26
CA LEU A 11 -15.26 42.26 27.33
C LEU A 11 -14.97 41.16 26.29
N VAL A 12 -13.74 40.64 26.27
CA VAL A 12 -13.37 39.52 25.42
C VAL A 12 -13.27 38.27 26.30
N PRO A 13 -14.11 37.24 26.09
CA PRO A 13 -14.04 36.02 26.87
C PRO A 13 -12.64 35.42 26.74
N ASN A 14 -12.06 35.00 27.87
CA ASN A 14 -10.72 34.39 27.96
C ASN A 14 -10.71 33.02 27.28
N THR A 15 -10.73 33.05 25.95
CA THR A 15 -10.88 31.89 25.07
C THR A 15 -9.55 31.52 24.41
N GLY A 16 -8.41 31.96 24.97
CA GLY A 16 -7.09 31.81 24.35
C GLY A 16 -6.85 32.70 23.13
N GLN A 17 -7.86 33.40 22.60
CA GLN A 17 -7.75 34.31 21.45
C GLN A 17 -6.88 35.56 21.72
N GLN A 18 -6.65 35.94 22.98
CA GLN A 18 -5.70 37.01 23.28
C GLN A 18 -4.24 36.57 23.15
N LEU A 19 -3.92 35.28 23.34
CA LEU A 19 -2.56 34.76 23.14
C LEU A 19 -2.19 34.65 21.66
N THR A 20 -3.18 34.47 20.77
CA THR A 20 -2.92 34.38 19.33
C THR A 20 -2.69 35.77 18.70
N LEU A 21 -3.28 36.83 19.25
CA LEU A 21 -3.19 38.21 18.73
C LEU A 21 -1.75 38.74 18.54
N PHE A 22 -0.79 38.24 19.33
CA PHE A 22 0.62 38.64 19.28
C PHE A 22 1.51 37.72 18.42
N THR A 23 0.89 36.76 17.72
CA THR A 23 1.61 35.85 16.83
C THR A 23 1.46 36.32 15.39
N ASP A 24 2.54 36.23 14.61
CA ASP A 24 2.56 36.59 13.18
C ASP A 24 1.32 35.99 12.44
N PRO A 25 0.54 36.81 11.70
CA PRO A 25 -0.67 36.35 11.01
C PRO A 25 -0.45 35.13 10.11
N GLN A 26 0.73 35.01 9.50
CA GLN A 26 1.06 33.86 8.65
C GLN A 26 1.21 32.56 9.44
N ARG A 27 1.65 32.65 10.70
CA ARG A 27 1.76 31.48 11.59
C ARG A 27 0.39 31.00 12.04
N GLN A 28 -0.56 31.91 12.25
CA GLN A 28 -1.93 31.55 12.65
C GLN A 28 -2.65 30.79 11.53
N ILE A 29 -2.58 31.30 10.29
CA ILE A 29 -3.18 30.64 9.12
C ILE A 29 -2.60 29.25 8.90
N LYS A 30 -1.27 29.09 9.06
CA LYS A 30 -0.64 27.76 8.97
C LYS A 30 -1.09 26.83 10.09
N ALA A 31 -1.23 27.32 11.32
CA ALA A 31 -1.67 26.52 12.47
C ALA A 31 -3.14 26.10 12.33
N GLU A 32 -4.04 26.99 11.93
CA GLU A 32 -5.45 26.67 11.69
C GLU A 32 -5.61 25.67 10.54
N ARG A 33 -4.87 25.88 9.44
CA ARG A 33 -4.88 24.93 8.31
C ARG A 33 -4.33 23.57 8.72
N LEU A 34 -3.27 23.53 9.53
CA LEU A 34 -2.72 22.29 10.06
C LEU A 34 -3.74 21.56 10.94
N ASN A 35 -4.39 22.28 11.86
CA ASN A 35 -5.41 21.71 12.74
C ASN A 35 -6.61 21.20 11.94
N GLY A 36 -7.05 21.92 10.90
CA GLY A 36 -8.12 21.47 10.00
C GLY A 36 -7.75 20.19 9.24
N VAL A 37 -6.50 20.06 8.76
CA VAL A 37 -6.02 18.83 8.13
C VAL A 37 -5.91 17.68 9.13
N ILE A 38 -5.44 17.96 10.35
CA ILE A 38 -5.37 16.96 11.42
C ILE A 38 -6.77 16.45 11.77
N ASP A 39 -7.76 17.33 11.87
CA ASP A 39 -9.15 16.95 12.13
C ASP A 39 -9.79 16.20 10.95
N GLU A 40 -9.46 16.56 9.71
CA GLU A 40 -9.93 15.83 8.53
C GLU A 40 -9.32 14.42 8.47
N ILE A 41 -8.04 14.29 8.80
CA ILE A 41 -7.36 12.99 8.96
C ILE A 41 -7.98 12.20 10.12
N HIS A 42 -8.25 12.83 11.26
CA HIS A 42 -8.94 12.21 12.39
C HIS A 42 -10.32 11.69 11.99
N ARG A 43 -11.09 12.49 11.26
CA ARG A 43 -12.43 12.12 10.79
C ARG A 43 -12.38 11.01 9.75
N ARG A 44 -11.36 11.00 8.88
CA ARG A 44 -11.24 10.04 7.78
C ARG A 44 -10.59 8.72 8.17
N PHE A 45 -9.64 8.75 9.11
CA PHE A 45 -8.86 7.57 9.54
C PHE A 45 -9.14 7.10 10.96
N GLY A 46 -10.03 7.77 11.70
CA GLY A 46 -10.62 7.31 12.96
C GLY A 46 -9.63 6.56 13.84
N PHE A 47 -8.68 7.25 14.47
CA PHE A 47 -7.72 6.56 15.32
C PHE A 47 -8.46 5.99 16.53
N LEU A 48 -8.51 4.65 16.61
CA LEU A 48 -8.75 3.96 17.87
C LEU A 48 -7.88 4.63 18.93
N SER A 49 -8.46 4.89 20.12
CA SER A 49 -7.74 5.50 21.25
C SER A 49 -6.34 4.89 21.33
N TYR A 50 -5.30 5.72 21.31
CA TYR A 50 -3.90 5.25 21.29
C TYR A 50 -3.63 4.20 22.39
N LYS A 51 -4.26 4.37 23.56
CA LYS A 51 -4.24 3.40 24.66
C LYS A 51 -4.95 2.08 24.37
N ALA A 52 -6.02 2.10 23.57
CA ALA A 52 -6.69 0.88 23.11
C ALA A 52 -5.84 0.15 22.06
N TRP A 53 -5.25 0.86 21.11
CA TRP A 53 -4.34 0.27 20.11
C TRP A 53 -3.14 -0.41 20.79
N LEU A 54 -2.47 0.29 21.72
CA LEU A 54 -1.35 -0.27 22.49
C LEU A 54 -1.75 -1.52 23.29
N ARG A 55 -2.95 -1.55 23.88
CA ARG A 55 -3.44 -2.73 24.61
C ARG A 55 -3.66 -3.91 23.68
N ILE A 56 -4.25 -3.69 22.51
CA ILE A 56 -4.49 -4.74 21.50
C ILE A 56 -3.17 -5.31 21.01
N THR A 57 -2.22 -4.46 20.61
CA THR A 57 -0.93 -4.92 20.07
C THR A 57 -0.08 -5.61 21.14
N CYS A 58 -0.10 -5.14 22.39
CA CYS A 58 0.57 -5.80 23.51
C CYS A 58 -0.03 -7.19 23.79
N LEU A 59 -1.36 -7.28 23.87
CA LEU A 59 -2.05 -8.55 24.11
C LEU A 59 -1.83 -9.53 22.94
N ALA A 60 -1.89 -9.06 21.70
CA ALA A 60 -1.63 -9.86 20.51
C ALA A 60 -0.20 -10.43 20.50
N SER A 61 0.81 -9.61 20.85
CA SER A 61 2.20 -10.07 20.99
C SER A 61 2.35 -11.08 22.12
N PHE A 62 1.69 -10.87 23.26
CA PHE A 62 1.69 -11.83 24.37
C PHE A 62 1.07 -13.17 23.96
N LEU A 63 -0.08 -13.15 23.28
CA LEU A 63 -0.71 -14.36 22.75
C LEU A 63 0.20 -15.06 21.73
N THR A 64 0.78 -14.30 20.80
CA THR A 64 1.70 -14.82 19.77
C THR A 64 2.89 -15.52 20.42
N ALA A 65 3.48 -14.95 21.48
CA ALA A 65 4.59 -15.56 22.20
C ALA A 65 4.24 -16.92 22.86
N ASN A 66 2.95 -17.15 23.18
CA ASN A 66 2.48 -18.40 23.79
C ASN A 66 2.03 -19.47 22.76
N VAL A 67 1.83 -19.12 21.48
CA VAL A 67 1.35 -20.02 20.41
C VAL A 67 2.42 -21.02 19.93
N GLY A 68 3.69 -20.76 20.23
CA GLY A 68 4.82 -21.61 19.86
C GLY A 68 5.35 -21.33 18.45
N LEU A 69 6.67 -21.41 18.29
CA LEU A 69 7.37 -21.02 17.06
C LEU A 69 6.86 -21.77 15.82
N ASN A 70 6.61 -23.07 15.93
CA ASN A 70 6.17 -23.89 14.79
C ASN A 70 4.83 -23.43 14.23
N GLN A 71 3.90 -22.98 15.08
CA GLN A 71 2.60 -22.47 14.63
C GLN A 71 2.74 -21.10 13.99
N ILE A 72 3.55 -20.21 14.58
CA ILE A 72 3.84 -18.90 13.99
C ILE A 72 4.40 -19.07 12.58
N ILE A 73 5.37 -19.98 12.40
CA ILE A 73 5.94 -20.28 11.10
C ILE A 73 4.87 -20.87 10.18
N ALA A 74 4.12 -21.89 10.61
CA ALA A 74 3.11 -22.55 9.77
C ALA A 74 2.04 -21.60 9.21
N TRP A 75 1.64 -20.58 9.98
CA TRP A 75 0.69 -19.56 9.52
C TRP A 75 1.35 -18.43 8.74
N SER A 76 2.62 -18.12 9.01
CA SER A 76 3.36 -17.07 8.30
C SER A 76 3.90 -17.53 6.94
N THR A 77 4.25 -18.81 6.79
CA THR A 77 4.77 -19.39 5.55
C THR A 77 3.85 -19.17 4.34
N PRO A 78 2.54 -19.47 4.36
CA PRO A 78 1.68 -19.23 3.21
C PRO A 78 1.59 -17.74 2.86
N VAL A 79 1.51 -16.86 3.86
CA VAL A 79 1.50 -15.40 3.64
C VAL A 79 2.81 -14.93 3.01
N LEU A 80 3.94 -15.47 3.45
CA LEU A 80 5.25 -15.19 2.86
C LEU A 80 5.33 -15.68 1.41
N MET A 81 4.83 -16.88 1.15
CA MET A 81 4.77 -17.49 -0.20
C MET A 81 3.90 -16.66 -1.17
N PHE A 82 2.87 -16.00 -0.65
CA PHE A 82 2.07 -15.07 -1.46
C PHE A 82 2.77 -13.72 -1.70
N LEU A 83 3.42 -13.17 -0.66
CA LEU A 83 3.97 -11.82 -0.72
C LEU A 83 5.33 -11.76 -1.42
N TYR A 84 6.16 -12.81 -1.36
CA TYR A 84 7.50 -12.79 -1.95
C TYR A 84 7.51 -12.47 -3.46
N PRO A 85 6.66 -13.09 -4.31
CA PRO A 85 6.68 -12.86 -5.76
C PRO A 85 6.21 -11.46 -6.08
N LEU A 86 5.13 -11.03 -5.40
CA LEU A 86 4.52 -9.73 -5.61
C LEU A 86 5.49 -8.61 -5.24
N ALA A 87 6.14 -8.73 -4.08
CA ALA A 87 7.14 -7.77 -3.64
C ALA A 87 8.33 -7.72 -4.61
N MET A 88 8.90 -8.87 -5.00
CA MET A 88 10.01 -8.90 -5.95
C MET A 88 9.63 -8.31 -7.31
N ALA A 89 8.49 -8.71 -7.87
CA ALA A 89 8.00 -8.19 -9.14
C ALA A 89 7.80 -6.67 -9.10
N LEU A 90 7.23 -6.14 -8.02
CA LEU A 90 7.05 -4.69 -7.83
C LEU A 90 8.39 -3.95 -7.66
N ILE A 91 9.35 -4.53 -6.96
CA ILE A 91 10.71 -3.97 -6.84
C ILE A 91 11.36 -3.87 -8.22
N PHE A 92 11.36 -4.97 -9.00
CA PHE A 92 11.91 -4.97 -10.36
C PHE A 92 11.19 -3.96 -11.25
N LEU A 93 9.87 -3.89 -11.16
CA LEU A 93 9.09 -2.96 -11.97
C LEU A 93 9.30 -1.50 -11.55
N SER A 94 9.55 -1.25 -10.26
CA SER A 94 9.94 0.07 -9.75
C SER A 94 11.29 0.52 -10.29
N ILE A 95 12.26 -0.40 -10.35
CA ILE A 95 13.59 -0.13 -10.94
C ILE A 95 13.48 0.09 -12.45
N LEU A 96 12.66 -0.70 -13.15
CA LEU A 96 12.43 -0.59 -14.59
C LEU A 96 11.40 0.51 -14.96
N SER A 97 10.77 1.14 -13.98
CA SER A 97 9.75 2.19 -14.16
C SER A 97 10.19 3.34 -15.08
N PRO A 98 11.46 3.81 -15.06
CA PRO A 98 11.93 4.84 -15.97
C PRO A 98 11.84 4.45 -17.45
N LEU A 99 11.94 3.16 -17.80
CA LEU A 99 11.84 2.70 -19.20
C LEU A 99 10.41 2.83 -19.75
N PHE A 100 9.39 2.85 -18.88
CA PHE A 100 7.98 2.74 -19.27
C PHE A 100 7.14 3.96 -18.89
N HIS A 101 7.79 5.10 -18.60
CA HIS A 101 7.16 6.38 -18.22
C HIS A 101 6.06 6.22 -17.14
N LYS A 102 6.28 5.34 -16.14
CA LYS A 102 5.31 5.05 -15.06
C LYS A 102 3.91 4.65 -15.54
N SER A 103 3.81 3.95 -16.67
CA SER A 103 2.50 3.49 -17.16
C SER A 103 1.88 2.46 -16.20
N SER A 104 0.74 2.82 -15.59
CA SER A 104 0.01 1.96 -14.66
C SER A 104 -0.45 0.64 -15.31
N VAL A 105 -0.61 0.62 -16.65
CA VAL A 105 -1.03 -0.56 -17.40
C VAL A 105 -0.02 -1.70 -17.27
N VAL A 106 1.28 -1.43 -17.37
CA VAL A 106 2.33 -2.46 -17.24
C VAL A 106 2.33 -3.05 -15.83
N TYR A 107 2.16 -2.21 -14.81
CA TYR A 107 2.06 -2.64 -13.41
C TYR A 107 0.89 -3.59 -13.19
N VAL A 108 -0.29 -3.25 -13.71
CA VAL A 108 -1.48 -4.10 -13.55
C VAL A 108 -1.26 -5.45 -14.21
N TRP A 109 -0.74 -5.50 -15.43
CA TRP A 109 -0.51 -6.78 -16.12
C TRP A 109 0.49 -7.66 -15.40
N VAL A 110 1.66 -7.12 -15.02
CA VAL A 110 2.67 -7.89 -14.28
C VAL A 110 2.11 -8.41 -12.97
N VAL A 111 1.40 -7.58 -12.21
CA VAL A 111 0.81 -7.98 -10.92
C VAL A 111 -0.24 -9.07 -11.11
N VAL A 112 -1.18 -8.92 -12.05
CA VAL A 112 -2.22 -9.93 -12.30
C VAL A 112 -1.61 -11.28 -12.66
N PHE A 113 -0.62 -11.30 -13.56
CA PHE A 113 0.06 -12.53 -13.94
C PHE A 113 0.91 -13.14 -12.82
N THR A 114 1.43 -12.32 -11.89
CA THR A 114 2.22 -12.79 -10.73
C THR A 114 1.33 -13.31 -9.60
N VAL A 115 0.13 -12.74 -9.43
CA VAL A 115 -0.80 -13.13 -8.35
C VAL A 115 -1.31 -14.55 -8.53
N VAL A 116 -1.59 -14.98 -9.77
CA VAL A 116 -2.11 -16.33 -10.05
C VAL A 116 -1.19 -17.44 -9.50
N PRO A 117 0.10 -17.53 -9.90
CA PRO A 117 1.03 -18.52 -9.35
C PRO A 117 1.28 -18.31 -7.85
N ALA A 118 1.39 -17.06 -7.38
CA ALA A 118 1.59 -16.77 -5.95
C ALA A 118 0.45 -17.29 -5.06
N VAL A 119 -0.80 -17.30 -5.56
CA VAL A 119 -1.94 -17.91 -4.84
C VAL A 119 -1.81 -19.43 -4.81
N PHE A 120 -1.36 -20.07 -5.89
CA PHE A 120 -1.12 -21.51 -5.88
C PHE A 120 -0.04 -21.90 -4.87
N ASP A 121 1.07 -21.15 -4.84
CA ASP A 121 2.17 -21.31 -3.88
C ASP A 121 1.68 -21.13 -2.44
N MET A 122 0.85 -20.12 -2.19
CA MET A 122 0.23 -19.89 -0.89
C MET A 122 -0.65 -21.08 -0.47
N VAL A 123 -1.48 -21.60 -1.37
CA VAL A 123 -2.37 -22.73 -1.09
C VAL A 123 -1.57 -24.01 -0.77
N ALA A 124 -0.52 -24.28 -1.54
CA ALA A 124 0.36 -25.42 -1.33
C ALA A 124 1.15 -25.33 -0.01
N ALA A 125 1.49 -24.11 0.42
CA ALA A 125 2.25 -23.83 1.63
C ALA A 125 1.42 -23.85 2.94
N PHE A 126 0.08 -24.00 2.86
CA PHE A 126 -0.72 -24.14 4.07
C PHE A 126 -0.43 -25.47 4.81
N PRO A 127 -0.76 -25.55 6.12
CA PRO A 127 -0.63 -26.76 6.90
C PRO A 127 -1.34 -27.97 6.26
N ALA A 128 -0.93 -29.19 6.65
CA ALA A 128 -1.41 -30.45 6.09
C ALA A 128 -2.94 -30.58 5.99
N VAL A 129 -3.68 -29.92 6.89
CA VAL A 129 -5.15 -29.86 6.86
C VAL A 129 -5.71 -29.29 5.55
N VAL A 130 -5.02 -28.33 4.94
CA VAL A 130 -5.42 -27.67 3.69
C VAL A 130 -4.66 -28.23 2.50
N SER A 131 -3.35 -28.50 2.63
CA SER A 131 -2.55 -29.01 1.51
C SER A 131 -2.86 -30.47 1.14
N GLN A 132 -3.30 -31.30 2.09
CA GLN A 132 -3.74 -32.68 1.82
C GLN A 132 -5.21 -32.79 1.40
N SER A 133 -5.95 -31.68 1.43
CA SER A 133 -7.32 -31.65 0.90
C SER A 133 -7.32 -31.92 -0.61
N THR A 134 -8.45 -32.40 -1.15
CA THR A 134 -8.64 -32.57 -2.60
C THR A 134 -8.35 -31.27 -3.37
N PHE A 135 -8.65 -30.11 -2.78
CA PHE A 135 -8.32 -28.81 -3.33
C PHE A 135 -6.81 -28.54 -3.34
N GLY A 136 -6.11 -28.81 -2.23
CA GLY A 136 -4.66 -28.64 -2.13
C GLY A 136 -3.89 -29.53 -3.10
N GLN A 137 -4.30 -30.79 -3.26
CA GLN A 137 -3.70 -31.72 -4.21
C GLN A 137 -3.97 -31.31 -5.67
N ALA A 138 -5.17 -30.80 -5.98
CA ALA A 138 -5.48 -30.27 -7.31
C ALA A 138 -4.62 -29.04 -7.65
N MET A 139 -4.41 -28.14 -6.69
CA MET A 139 -3.54 -26.97 -6.86
C MET A 139 -2.06 -27.36 -6.99
N ALA A 140 -1.58 -28.35 -6.23
CA ALA A 140 -0.23 -28.88 -6.37
C ALA A 140 -0.01 -29.54 -7.75
N HIS A 141 -1.01 -30.24 -8.27
CA HIS A 141 -0.95 -30.76 -9.63
C HIS A 141 -0.93 -29.62 -10.67
N ALA A 142 -1.73 -28.57 -10.49
CA ALA A 142 -1.69 -27.38 -11.34
C ALA A 142 -0.31 -26.68 -11.31
N GLN A 143 0.35 -26.61 -10.15
CA GLN A 143 1.72 -26.10 -10.04
C GLN A 143 2.75 -26.94 -10.78
N SER A 144 2.56 -28.26 -10.89
CA SER A 144 3.51 -29.12 -11.62
C SER A 144 3.60 -28.79 -13.11
N PHE A 145 2.61 -28.10 -13.69
CA PHE A 145 2.64 -27.62 -15.07
C PHE A 145 3.38 -26.28 -15.23
N LEU A 146 3.66 -25.56 -14.13
CA LEU A 146 4.37 -24.29 -14.19
C LEU A 146 5.88 -24.52 -14.31
N PRO A 147 6.53 -23.88 -15.30
CA PRO A 147 7.99 -23.94 -15.42
C PRO A 147 8.64 -23.32 -14.18
N LEU A 148 9.71 -23.93 -13.68
CA LEU A 148 10.45 -23.53 -12.46
C LEU A 148 9.71 -23.72 -11.12
N ALA A 149 8.56 -24.41 -11.11
CA ALA A 149 7.86 -24.75 -9.86
C ALA A 149 8.71 -25.58 -8.90
N SER A 150 9.59 -26.44 -9.42
CA SER A 150 10.53 -27.25 -8.61
C SER A 150 11.48 -26.42 -7.74
N SER A 151 11.67 -25.14 -8.06
CA SER A 151 12.60 -24.24 -7.38
C SER A 151 11.91 -23.05 -6.71
N GLY A 152 10.56 -23.04 -6.64
CA GLY A 152 9.80 -21.91 -6.08
C GLY A 152 9.93 -20.62 -6.90
N MET A 153 10.10 -20.74 -8.21
CA MET A 153 10.18 -19.61 -9.16
C MET A 153 9.10 -19.69 -10.23
N ASP A 154 7.99 -20.34 -9.91
CA ASP A 154 6.81 -20.48 -10.78
C ASP A 154 6.19 -19.13 -11.18
N TRP A 155 6.36 -18.09 -10.38
CA TRP A 155 5.92 -16.73 -10.65
C TRP A 155 6.75 -15.97 -11.68
N LEU A 156 8.02 -16.33 -11.87
CA LEU A 156 8.96 -15.56 -12.68
C LEU A 156 8.55 -15.54 -14.16
N VAL A 157 8.18 -16.69 -14.70
CA VAL A 157 7.78 -16.82 -16.11
C VAL A 157 6.48 -16.06 -16.38
N PRO A 158 5.38 -16.23 -15.60
CA PRO A 158 4.18 -15.40 -15.72
C PRO A 158 4.45 -13.91 -15.56
N ALA A 159 5.31 -13.50 -14.62
CA ALA A 159 5.65 -12.09 -14.42
C ALA A 159 6.35 -11.49 -15.65
N LEU A 160 7.30 -12.22 -16.25
CA LEU A 160 7.97 -11.81 -17.49
C LEU A 160 7.00 -11.71 -18.66
N VAL A 161 6.10 -12.69 -18.80
CA VAL A 161 5.05 -12.68 -19.82
C VAL A 161 4.13 -11.46 -19.64
N GLY A 162 3.71 -11.17 -18.40
CA GLY A 162 2.92 -9.99 -18.07
C GLY A 162 3.65 -8.68 -18.38
N ALA A 163 4.96 -8.61 -18.18
CA ALA A 163 5.77 -7.44 -18.52
C ALA A 163 5.82 -7.22 -20.05
N VAL A 164 6.03 -8.28 -20.83
CA VAL A 164 6.02 -8.20 -22.30
C VAL A 164 4.66 -7.77 -22.83
N PHE A 165 3.56 -8.36 -22.33
CA PHE A 165 2.21 -7.96 -22.75
C PHE A 165 1.86 -6.54 -22.32
N GLY A 166 2.19 -6.16 -21.09
CA GLY A 166 1.94 -4.82 -20.57
C GLY A 166 2.66 -3.75 -21.38
N THR A 167 3.92 -4.00 -21.75
CA THR A 167 4.71 -3.07 -22.56
C THR A 167 4.22 -3.00 -24.01
N ALA A 168 3.89 -4.14 -24.62
CA ALA A 168 3.28 -4.18 -25.95
C ALA A 168 1.96 -3.39 -26.00
N HIS A 169 1.07 -3.58 -25.01
CA HIS A 169 -0.18 -2.84 -24.92
C HIS A 169 0.07 -1.33 -24.72
N TYR A 170 1.02 -0.95 -23.86
CA TYR A 170 1.41 0.46 -23.68
C TYR A 170 1.91 1.10 -24.99
N LEU A 171 2.70 0.39 -25.79
CA LEU A 171 3.18 0.88 -27.09
C LEU A 171 2.05 1.02 -28.12
N LEU A 172 1.08 0.10 -28.13
CA LEU A 172 -0.11 0.18 -28.99
C LEU A 172 -0.98 1.40 -28.63
N LEU A 173 -1.18 1.67 -27.33
CA LEU A 173 -1.92 2.83 -26.86
C LEU A 173 -1.25 4.16 -27.23
N GLN A 174 0.09 4.20 -27.22
CA GLN A 174 0.83 5.37 -27.68
C GLN A 174 0.69 5.58 -29.18
N ARG A 175 0.80 4.50 -29.99
CA ARG A 175 0.61 4.59 -31.44
C ARG A 175 -0.78 5.09 -31.83
N ALA A 176 -1.82 4.65 -31.13
CA ALA A 176 -3.19 5.14 -31.32
C ALA A 176 -3.29 6.65 -31.02
N LYS A 177 -2.74 7.10 -29.88
CA LYS A 177 -2.72 8.53 -29.50
C LYS A 177 -1.98 9.42 -30.51
N THR A 178 -0.87 8.93 -31.08
CA THR A 178 -0.12 9.69 -32.09
C THR A 178 -0.87 9.75 -33.43
N SER A 179 -1.64 8.73 -33.79
CA SER A 179 -2.41 8.70 -35.05
C SER A 179 -3.66 9.59 -35.05
N THR A 180 -4.25 9.86 -33.88
CA THR A 180 -5.50 10.65 -33.76
C THR A 180 -5.26 12.17 -33.77
N GLY A 181 -4.04 12.66 -34.02
CA GLY A 181 -3.81 14.07 -34.36
C GLY A 181 -4.30 15.06 -33.30
N MET A 182 -3.50 15.27 -32.26
CA MET A 182 -3.44 16.60 -31.66
C MET A 182 -1.99 17.04 -31.67
N GLU A 183 -1.70 18.00 -32.56
CA GLU A 183 -0.44 18.75 -32.58
C GLU A 183 -0.12 19.21 -31.15
N VAL A 184 1.08 18.86 -30.69
CA VAL A 184 1.64 19.43 -29.47
C VAL A 184 2.13 20.84 -29.82
N PRO A 185 1.56 21.93 -29.27
CA PRO A 185 2.20 23.23 -29.43
C PRO A 185 3.54 23.18 -28.70
N MET A 186 4.62 23.34 -29.47
CA MET A 186 5.98 23.54 -28.98
C MET A 186 5.99 24.74 -28.03
N LYS A 187 6.01 24.48 -26.72
CA LYS A 187 6.34 25.52 -25.75
C LYS A 187 7.86 25.67 -25.75
N ARG A 188 8.33 26.77 -26.37
CA ARG A 188 9.65 27.36 -26.15
C ARG A 188 9.81 27.81 -24.71
#